data_AF-A0A7C5DVM3-F1
#
_entry.id   AF-A0A7C5DVM3-F1
#
_cell.length_a   1.000
_cell.length_b   1.000
_cell.length_c   1.000
_cell.angle_alpha   90.00
_cell.angle_beta   90.00
_cell.angle_gamma   90.00
#
_symmetry.space_group_name_H-M   'P 1'
#
loop_
_entity.id
_entity.type
_entity.pdbx_description
1 polymer ?
#
loop_
_entity_poly.entity_id
_entity_poly.type
_entity_poly.pdbx_seq_one_letter_code
_entity_poly.pdbx_strand_id
1 'polypeptide(L)' 'MDEVRGLARAGQGGQGSAEGAARLASEGAVAILLHCFGFSLAMRKEAAHASRLPVISVRSLLARALCELLQ' A
#
# COMPACT_ATOMS: atom_id res chain seq x y z
N MET A 1 -20.24 0.18 9.93
CA MET A 1 -19.49 0.65 8.75
C MET A 1 -18.32 1.47 9.29
N ASP A 2 -17.29 0.77 9.75
CA ASP A 2 -16.08 1.39 10.31
C ASP A 2 -15.24 1.94 9.17
N GLU A 3 -15.12 3.26 9.16
CA GLU A 3 -14.37 4.01 8.18
C GLU A 3 -12.92 3.53 8.14
N VAL A 4 -12.38 3.53 6.92
CA VAL A 4 -10.99 3.28 6.55
C VAL A 4 -10.09 4.39 7.15
N ARG A 5 -10.07 4.52 8.48
CA ARG A 5 -9.27 5.50 9.22
C ARG A 5 -7.82 5.04 9.21
N GLY A 6 -7.10 5.45 8.17
CA GLY A 6 -5.63 5.37 8.13
C GLY A 6 -5.04 4.53 7.00
N LEU A 7 -5.81 4.19 5.95
CA LEU A 7 -5.22 3.64 4.72
C LEU A 7 -4.82 4.77 3.78
N ALA A 8 -3.53 4.98 3.62
CA ALA A 8 -3.01 5.97 2.70
C ALA A 8 -2.63 5.36 1.34
N ARG A 9 -2.80 6.12 0.24
CA ARG A 9 -2.45 5.69 -1.12
C ARG A 9 -1.15 6.34 -1.56
N ALA A 10 -0.17 5.54 -1.97
CA ALA A 10 1.04 6.05 -2.61
C ALA A 10 0.95 5.93 -4.14
N GLY A 11 1.32 6.99 -4.88
CA GLY A 11 1.49 7.06 -6.35
C GLY A 11 2.53 8.13 -6.69
N GLN A 12 3.34 8.11 -7.76
CA GLN A 12 3.61 7.17 -8.87
C GLN A 12 5.09 6.71 -8.81
N GLY A 13 5.47 5.76 -9.68
CA GLY A 13 6.71 4.99 -9.59
C GLY A 13 8.03 5.74 -9.83
N GLY A 14 9.11 5.12 -9.33
CA GLY A 14 10.50 5.56 -9.47
C GLY A 14 10.87 6.66 -8.48
N GLN A 15 11.63 6.32 -7.43
CA GLN A 15 12.22 7.24 -6.44
C GLN A 15 11.27 7.88 -5.39
N GLY A 16 9.97 8.05 -5.65
CA GLY A 16 9.04 8.69 -4.69
C GLY A 16 8.32 7.78 -3.68
N SER A 17 8.45 6.45 -3.78
CA SER A 17 7.61 5.52 -3.00
C SER A 17 8.01 5.39 -1.53
N ALA A 18 9.29 5.51 -1.21
CA ALA A 18 9.80 5.36 0.16
C ALA A 18 9.53 6.61 1.00
N GLU A 19 9.82 7.78 0.43
CA GLU A 19 9.59 9.08 1.06
C GLU A 19 8.10 9.34 1.26
N GLY A 20 7.28 9.06 0.23
CA GLY A 20 5.82 9.11 0.36
C GLY A 20 5.31 8.18 1.45
N ALA A 21 5.85 6.97 1.56
CA ALA A 21 5.46 6.02 2.60
C ALA A 21 5.83 6.49 4.02
N ALA A 22 7.04 7.05 4.20
CA ALA A 22 7.48 7.60 5.49
C ALA A 22 6.63 8.81 5.90
N ARG A 23 6.32 9.70 4.94
CA ARG A 23 5.45 10.86 5.19
C ARG A 23 4.05 10.44 5.62
N LEU A 24 3.44 9.47 4.92
CA LEU A 24 2.11 8.97 5.29
C LEU A 24 2.10 8.34 6.68
N ALA A 25 3.18 7.64 7.07
CA ALA A 25 3.33 7.14 8.43
C ALA A 25 3.41 8.27 9.46
N SER A 26 4.17 9.35 9.18
CA SER A 26 4.21 10.52 10.07
C SER A 26 2.87 11.27 10.18
N GLU A 27 2.03 11.17 9.16
CA GLU A 27 0.67 11.74 9.13
C GLU A 27 -0.36 10.84 9.85
N GLY A 28 0.08 9.72 10.44
CA GLY A 28 -0.77 8.82 11.23
C GLY A 28 -1.45 7.71 10.43
N ALA A 29 -0.99 7.42 9.21
CA ALA A 29 -1.44 6.23 8.49
C ALA A 29 -1.10 4.96 9.29
N VAL A 30 -2.00 3.98 9.25
CA VAL A 30 -1.82 2.67 9.91
C VAL A 30 -1.48 1.58 8.90
N ALA A 31 -1.73 1.83 7.61
CA ALA A 31 -1.37 0.97 6.50
C ALA A 31 -1.23 1.77 5.20
N ILE A 32 -0.50 1.22 4.24
CA ILE A 32 -0.29 1.84 2.93
C ILE A 32 -0.81 0.92 1.83
N LEU A 33 -1.61 1.48 0.92
CA LEU A 33 -2.06 0.82 -0.30
C LEU A 33 -1.27 1.28 -1.51
N LEU A 34 -0.54 0.36 -2.13
CA LEU A 34 0.03 0.52 -3.47
C LEU A 34 -1.06 0.26 -4.50
N HIS A 35 -1.70 1.33 -4.95
CA HIS A 35 -2.93 1.30 -5.75
C HIS A 35 -2.72 1.07 -7.26
N CYS A 36 -1.47 0.95 -7.72
CA CYS A 36 -1.15 0.74 -9.14
C CYS A 36 -0.55 -0.66 -9.39
N PHE A 37 -0.93 -1.30 -10.48
CA PHE A 37 -0.34 -2.57 -10.93
C PHE A 37 1.12 -2.44 -11.35
N GLY A 38 1.62 -1.22 -11.59
CA GLY A 38 3.03 -0.97 -11.94
C GLY A 38 4.01 -1.08 -10.78
N PHE A 39 3.54 -1.14 -9.52
CA PHE A 39 4.44 -1.26 -8.37
C PHE A 39 5.11 -2.63 -8.32
N SER A 40 6.43 -2.67 -8.27
CA SER A 40 7.21 -3.91 -8.17
C SER A 40 7.25 -4.44 -6.72
N LEU A 41 7.72 -5.69 -6.55
CA LEU A 41 7.97 -6.26 -5.23
C LEU A 41 9.04 -5.47 -4.45
N ALA A 42 10.07 -4.98 -5.15
CA ALA A 42 11.13 -4.18 -4.55
C ALA A 42 10.56 -2.88 -3.96
N MET A 43 9.74 -2.15 -4.72
CA MET A 43 9.09 -0.93 -4.26
C MET A 43 8.19 -1.16 -3.05
N ARG A 44 7.48 -2.31 -3.00
CA ARG A 44 6.68 -2.69 -1.83
C ARG A 44 7.54 -2.88 -0.59
N LYS A 45 8.67 -3.59 -0.72
CA LYS A 45 9.61 -3.83 0.39
C LYS A 45 10.22 -2.52 0.88
N GLU A 46 10.58 -1.64 -0.05
CA GLU A 46 11.15 -0.33 0.24
C GLU A 46 10.16 0.57 0.99
N ALA A 47 8.91 0.66 0.51
CA ALA A 47 7.84 1.38 1.19
C ALA A 47 7.54 0.83 2.59
N ALA A 48 7.56 -0.50 2.75
CA ALA A 48 7.34 -1.14 4.05
C ALA A 48 8.50 -0.84 5.01
N HIS A 49 9.73 -0.88 4.53
CA HIS A 49 10.91 -0.54 5.31
C HIS A 49 10.90 0.94 5.75
N ALA A 50 10.55 1.86 4.83
CA ALA A 50 10.55 3.29 5.10
C ALA A 50 9.43 3.74 6.06
N SER A 51 8.23 3.17 5.92
CA SER A 51 7.08 3.53 6.76
C SER A 51 7.01 2.75 8.08
N ARG A 52 7.61 1.55 8.14
CA ARG A 52 7.38 0.55 9.18
C ARG A 52 5.90 0.14 9.32
N LEU A 53 5.12 0.33 8.25
CA LEU A 53 3.70 -0.02 8.20
C LEU A 53 3.46 -1.24 7.31
N PRO A 54 2.32 -1.94 7.49
CA PRO A 54 1.82 -2.89 6.52
C PRO A 54 1.62 -2.22 5.16
N VAL A 55 2.21 -2.80 4.11
CA VAL A 55 2.04 -2.34 2.72
C VAL A 55 1.30 -3.38 1.90
N ILE A 56 0.10 -3.00 1.47
CA ILE A 56 -0.81 -3.83 0.69
C ILE A 56 -0.68 -3.45 -0.78
N SER A 57 -0.63 -4.45 -1.67
CA SER A 57 -0.69 -4.21 -3.12
C SER A 57 -2.10 -4.43 -3.64
N VAL A 58 -2.52 -3.60 -4.60
CA VAL A 58 -3.80 -3.80 -5.30
C VAL A 58 -3.91 -5.18 -5.95
N ARG A 59 -2.79 -5.78 -6.39
CA ARG A 59 -2.76 -7.17 -6.90
C ARG A 59 -3.18 -8.18 -5.84
N SER A 60 -2.74 -8.00 -4.60
CA SER A 60 -3.08 -8.89 -3.48
C SER A 60 -4.55 -8.72 -3.07
N LEU A 61 -5.07 -7.49 -3.07
CA LEU A 61 -6.50 -7.24 -2.83
C LEU A 61 -7.37 -7.86 -3.93
N LEU A 62 -6.99 -7.68 -5.20
CA LEU A 62 -7.71 -8.27 -6.32
C LEU A 62 -7.71 -9.80 -6.23
N ALA A 63 -6.55 -10.42 -5.98
CA ALA A 63 -6.47 -11.87 -5.83
C ALA A 63 -7.38 -12.38 -4.70
N ARG A 64 -7.43 -11.67 -3.56
CA ARG A 64 -8.31 -12.01 -2.44
C ARG A 64 -9.79 -11.86 -2.80
N ALA A 65 -10.17 -10.76 -3.43
CA ALA A 65 -11.54 -10.51 -3.87
C ALA A 65 -12.00 -11.56 -4.90
N LEU A 66 -11.13 -11.95 -5.83
CA LEU A 66 -11.43 -13.02 -6.79
C LEU A 66 -11.65 -14.37 -6.10
N CYS A 67 -10.87 -14.69 -5.07
CA CYS A 67 -11.09 -15.92 -4.29
C CYS A 67 -12.45 -15.91 -3.59
N GLU A 68 -12.87 -14.76 -3.05
CA GLU A 68 -14.17 -14.61 -2.38
C GLU A 68 -15.35 -14.66 -3.35
N LEU A 69 -15.17 -14.23 -4.61
CA LEU A 69 -16.22 -14.28 -5.64
C LEU A 69 -16.42 -15.65 -6.27
N LEU A 70 -15.38 -16.50 -6.27
CA LEU A 70 -15.40 -17.82 -6.89
C LEU A 70 -15.76 -18.95 -5.91
N GLN A 71 -16.03 -18.62 -4.65
CA GLN A 71 -16.50 -19.51 -3.59
C GLN A 71 -18.01 -19.41 -3.41
#